data_AF-A0AAV9QJB1-F1
#
_entry.id   AF-A0AAV9QJB1-F1
#
_cell.length_a   1.000
_cell.length_b   1.000
_cell.length_c   1.000
_cell.angle_alpha   90.00
_cell.angle_beta   90.00
_cell.angle_gamma   90.00
#
_symmetry.space_group_name_H-M   'P 1'
#
loop_
_entity.id
_entity.type
_entity.pdbx_description
1 polymer ?
#
loop_
_entity_poly.entity_id
_entity_poly.type
_entity_poly.pdbx_seq_one_letter_code
_entity_poly.pdbx_strand_id
1 'polypeptide(L)'
;MRWITKFEALQLDIVGIIAVLGEASVTRNAQVTSLSWWSSIPRLLPAPQALLEHERKYRLPTVPGIVAGAHSGNIKKEINFFTQLLHQRPLDDYEVELVEVTRDKQIEGPSFCPRLYGPLFWASLLGCSMSIALVVLSVIYHDGFALLATIMLSTVSSAVGFGTRWDLVFTEPEIQKKRENKMPRSDVIVYYPNGAIRVIRPAYEGIARLYFQTEHARYKIDDTPYRTLALFSTIMLMAGVVSLANASNILQVSYAAAYVLLNAIYWAVSAMNPCSYHWQHAYKTQVLDIAPLPGPHDSALDRKGKVKTSIRQLRHEWHRFQKSWGLVAPAKLTRTFVDPEIGARTFTAALWTAIVLTGTSQWLNEATAIAPINEAWKSWIREADSNVEPIDLYEGRHQPHPSSRLPRQLTGTNWRFSRAQNDRDARYKRRVIIRETIGGWKYDERLTSILAAHADQTRKPYPDETDETVEAVPEENPIAADAVATSTAVREHTDVSHLEEAAGHGARATSSTLLAGLETEQTMRISSDVEKGND
;
A
#
# COMPACT_ATOMS: atom_id res chain seq x y z
N MET A 1 14.92 -22.33 -44.39
CA MET A 1 15.63 -22.24 -43.10
C MET A 1 16.08 -23.65 -42.70
N ARG A 2 17.38 -23.90 -42.56
CA ARG A 2 17.88 -25.21 -42.04
C ARG A 2 17.83 -25.16 -40.51
N TRP A 3 16.78 -25.71 -39.92
CA TRP A 3 16.69 -25.87 -38.47
C TRP A 3 17.63 -27.02 -38.05
N ILE A 4 18.62 -26.68 -37.22
CA ILE A 4 19.62 -27.51 -36.51
C ILE A 4 19.61 -29.01 -36.89
N THR A 5 20.56 -29.44 -37.75
CA THR A 5 20.70 -30.85 -38.17
C THR A 5 21.59 -31.69 -37.25
N LYS A 6 22.32 -31.10 -36.31
CA LYS A 6 23.11 -31.78 -35.27
C LYS A 6 23.14 -30.92 -34.00
N PHE A 7 22.74 -31.49 -32.85
CA PHE A 7 22.76 -30.81 -31.55
C PHE A 7 24.18 -30.49 -31.06
N GLU A 8 25.18 -31.29 -31.45
CA GLU A 8 26.59 -31.11 -31.07
C GLU A 8 27.20 -29.79 -31.58
N ALA A 9 26.63 -29.17 -32.62
CA ALA A 9 27.12 -27.91 -33.19
C ALA A 9 26.47 -26.66 -32.56
N LEU A 10 25.60 -26.82 -31.55
CA LEU A 10 24.87 -25.72 -30.93
C LEU A 10 25.66 -25.13 -29.75
N GLN A 11 26.55 -24.17 -30.02
CA GLN A 11 27.18 -23.38 -28.97
C GLN A 11 26.22 -22.27 -28.53
N LEU A 12 25.66 -22.41 -27.32
CA LEU A 12 24.75 -21.43 -26.73
C LEU A 12 25.53 -20.43 -25.86
N ASP A 13 25.26 -19.13 -26.00
CA ASP A 13 25.68 -18.12 -25.02
C ASP A 13 24.82 -18.23 -23.75
N ILE A 14 25.11 -19.28 -22.98
CA ILE A 14 24.42 -19.59 -21.74
C ILE A 14 24.73 -18.59 -20.63
N VAL A 15 25.87 -17.89 -20.73
CA VAL A 15 26.31 -16.87 -19.77
C VAL A 15 25.36 -15.67 -19.81
N GLY A 16 25.06 -15.15 -20.99
CA GLY A 16 24.09 -14.07 -21.17
C GLY A 16 22.68 -14.44 -20.69
N ILE A 17 22.27 -15.70 -20.89
CA ILE A 17 20.96 -16.20 -20.44
C ILE A 17 20.91 -16.26 -18.90
N ILE A 18 21.91 -16.84 -18.23
CA ILE A 18 21.93 -16.96 -16.76
C ILE A 18 22.02 -15.57 -16.09
N ALA A 19 22.76 -14.63 -16.66
CA ALA A 19 22.94 -13.30 -16.07
C ALA A 19 21.65 -12.49 -15.98
N VAL A 20 20.79 -12.56 -17.02
CA VAL A 20 19.60 -11.69 -17.17
C VAL A 20 18.31 -12.37 -16.71
N LEU A 21 18.25 -13.71 -16.74
CA LEU A 21 17.00 -14.44 -16.57
C LEU A 21 16.63 -14.65 -15.08
N GLY A 22 15.70 -13.85 -14.58
CA GLY A 22 14.95 -14.17 -13.35
C GLY A 22 15.27 -13.32 -12.11
N GLU A 23 16.20 -12.37 -12.20
CA GLU A 23 16.56 -11.44 -11.10
C GLU A 23 15.31 -10.83 -10.42
N ALA A 24 14.44 -10.18 -11.19
CA ALA A 24 13.21 -9.56 -10.68
C ALA A 24 12.22 -10.56 -10.01
N SER A 25 12.27 -11.84 -10.36
CA SER A 25 11.43 -12.88 -9.76
C SER A 25 12.05 -13.42 -8.46
N VAL A 26 13.38 -13.40 -8.34
CA VAL A 26 14.13 -13.78 -7.14
C VAL A 26 14.10 -12.66 -6.11
N THR A 27 14.40 -11.40 -6.49
CA THR A 27 14.38 -10.24 -5.56
C THR A 27 13.02 -10.07 -4.88
N ARG A 28 11.92 -10.18 -5.64
CA ARG A 28 10.55 -10.05 -5.11
C ARG A 28 10.19 -11.11 -4.06
N ASN A 29 10.85 -12.28 -4.09
CA ASN A 29 10.67 -13.36 -3.13
C ASN A 29 11.81 -13.47 -2.10
N ALA A 30 12.83 -12.61 -2.17
CA ALA A 30 14.07 -12.72 -1.41
C ALA A 30 13.85 -12.74 0.12
N GLN A 31 13.06 -11.80 0.63
CA GLN A 31 12.77 -11.68 2.06
C GLN A 31 12.08 -12.93 2.62
N VAL A 32 11.08 -13.47 1.91
CA VAL A 32 10.38 -14.70 2.30
C VAL A 32 11.33 -15.89 2.24
N THR A 33 12.07 -16.03 1.14
CA THR A 33 12.98 -17.15 0.92
C THR A 33 14.01 -17.21 2.05
N SER A 34 14.53 -16.07 2.47
CA SER A 34 15.55 -15.93 3.52
C SER A 34 15.06 -16.19 4.97
N LEU A 35 13.74 -16.26 5.21
CA LEU A 35 13.19 -16.77 6.49
C LEU A 35 13.28 -18.30 6.58
N SER A 36 13.25 -18.98 5.44
CA SER A 36 13.13 -20.44 5.38
C SER A 36 14.50 -21.09 5.45
N TRP A 37 14.67 -22.06 6.37
CA TRP A 37 15.91 -22.85 6.45
C TRP A 37 16.20 -23.62 5.14
N TRP A 38 15.16 -23.97 4.38
CA TRP A 38 15.27 -24.59 3.06
C TRP A 38 16.04 -23.73 2.05
N SER A 39 16.19 -22.42 2.29
CA SER A 39 17.03 -21.56 1.45
C SER A 39 18.52 -21.87 1.57
N SER A 40 18.98 -22.43 2.69
CA SER A 40 20.40 -22.77 2.87
C SER A 40 20.81 -24.09 2.19
N ILE A 41 19.89 -24.79 1.49
CA ILE A 41 20.21 -26.04 0.77
C ILE A 41 20.90 -25.73 -0.57
N PRO A 42 21.97 -26.47 -0.95
CA PRO A 42 22.60 -26.36 -2.25
C PRO A 42 21.61 -26.71 -3.37
N ARG A 43 21.38 -25.76 -4.27
CA ARG A 43 20.42 -25.85 -5.38
C ARG A 43 20.82 -24.93 -6.53
N LEU A 44 20.27 -25.18 -7.71
CA LEU A 44 20.36 -24.19 -8.78
C LEU A 44 19.39 -23.03 -8.52
N LEU A 45 19.92 -21.80 -8.60
CA LEU A 45 19.17 -20.54 -8.57
C LEU A 45 19.42 -19.80 -9.88
N PRO A 46 18.39 -19.25 -10.55
CA PRO A 46 18.57 -18.60 -11.84
C PRO A 46 19.39 -17.30 -11.76
N ALA A 47 19.19 -16.51 -10.71
CA ALA A 47 19.94 -15.27 -10.48
C ALA A 47 20.38 -15.16 -8.99
N PRO A 48 21.43 -15.88 -8.54
CA PRO A 48 21.89 -15.82 -7.16
C PRO A 48 22.46 -14.45 -6.77
N GLN A 49 23.03 -13.69 -7.72
CA GLN A 49 23.51 -12.33 -7.54
C GLN A 49 22.42 -11.37 -7.03
N ALA A 50 21.16 -11.63 -7.39
CA ALA A 50 19.98 -10.86 -6.97
C ALA A 50 19.73 -10.88 -5.44
N LEU A 51 20.35 -11.81 -4.72
CA LEU A 51 20.25 -11.95 -3.27
C LEU A 51 21.48 -11.40 -2.53
N LEU A 52 22.51 -10.97 -3.27
CA LEU A 52 23.74 -10.37 -2.75
C LEU A 52 23.68 -8.84 -2.82
N GLU A 53 22.56 -8.26 -2.38
CA GLU A 53 22.41 -6.80 -2.26
C GLU A 53 23.47 -6.25 -1.29
N HIS A 54 24.08 -5.12 -1.64
CA HIS A 54 25.14 -4.48 -0.83
C HIS A 54 24.65 -4.05 0.55
N GLU A 55 23.34 -3.79 0.68
CA GLU A 55 22.66 -3.43 1.90
C GLU A 55 21.44 -4.34 2.07
N ARG A 56 21.40 -5.08 3.18
CA ARG A 56 20.31 -6.02 3.47
C ARG A 56 19.11 -5.25 4.04
N LYS A 57 17.97 -5.36 3.38
CA LYS A 57 16.72 -4.69 3.77
C LYS A 57 16.34 -5.03 5.22
N TYR A 58 16.44 -4.04 6.11
CA TYR A 58 16.16 -4.18 7.54
C TYR A 58 14.65 -4.19 7.87
N ARG A 59 13.80 -3.75 6.95
CA ARG A 59 12.33 -3.73 7.10
C ARG A 59 11.64 -4.49 5.98
N LEU A 60 10.45 -5.00 6.28
CA LEU A 60 9.50 -5.53 5.30
C LEU A 60 8.87 -4.38 4.49
N PRO A 61 8.36 -4.64 3.28
CA PRO A 61 7.79 -3.61 2.42
C PRO A 61 6.56 -2.97 3.06
N THR A 62 6.65 -1.68 3.35
CA THR A 62 5.52 -0.84 3.79
C THR A 62 4.84 -0.20 2.58
N VAL A 63 3.58 0.20 2.74
CA VAL A 63 2.75 0.85 1.71
C VAL A 63 2.42 2.27 2.18
N PRO A 64 2.40 3.29 1.30
CA PRO A 64 1.99 4.63 1.67
C PRO A 64 0.52 4.66 2.15
N GLY A 65 0.26 5.39 3.22
CA GLY A 65 -1.04 5.52 3.86
C GLY A 65 -0.90 5.80 5.35
N ILE A 66 -1.98 6.20 6.02
CA ILE A 66 -1.93 6.72 7.39
C ILE A 66 -2.72 5.79 8.29
N VAL A 67 -2.09 5.34 9.38
CA VAL A 67 -2.69 4.54 10.43
C VAL A 67 -2.88 5.43 11.66
N ALA A 68 -4.12 5.60 12.11
CA ALA A 68 -4.47 6.44 13.26
C ALA A 68 -5.32 5.64 14.27
N GLY A 69 -5.11 5.85 15.57
CA GLY A 69 -5.92 5.24 16.62
C GLY A 69 -7.05 6.18 17.05
N ALA A 70 -8.30 5.71 16.96
CA ALA A 70 -9.50 6.53 17.14
C ALA A 70 -9.53 7.31 18.47
N HIS A 71 -9.14 6.67 19.57
CA HIS A 71 -9.08 7.26 20.91
C HIS A 71 -7.69 7.19 21.56
N SER A 72 -6.70 6.55 20.92
CA SER A 72 -5.37 6.40 21.51
C SER A 72 -4.40 7.52 21.13
N GLY A 73 -4.74 8.33 20.11
CA GLY A 73 -3.87 9.39 19.59
C GLY A 73 -2.61 8.90 18.87
N ASN A 74 -2.38 7.59 18.81
CA ASN A 74 -1.24 7.01 18.08
C ASN A 74 -1.44 7.22 16.58
N ILE A 75 -0.41 7.71 15.88
CA ILE A 75 -0.42 7.97 14.45
C ILE A 75 0.86 7.41 13.82
N LYS A 76 0.73 6.80 12.63
CA LYS A 76 1.84 6.34 11.80
C LYS A 76 1.57 6.67 10.35
N LYS A 77 2.53 7.28 9.65
CA LYS A 77 2.38 7.74 8.25
C LYS A 77 2.78 6.68 7.21
N GLU A 78 2.75 5.40 7.59
CA GLU A 78 2.98 4.25 6.72
C GLU A 78 2.11 3.07 7.13
N ILE A 79 1.74 2.23 6.16
CA ILE A 79 1.00 1.00 6.35
C ILE A 79 2.00 -0.17 6.45
N ASN A 80 2.20 -0.65 7.67
CA ASN A 80 3.07 -1.80 7.99
C ASN A 80 2.72 -3.03 7.15
N PHE A 81 3.70 -3.89 6.93
CA PHE A 81 3.54 -5.16 6.23
C PHE A 81 2.42 -6.02 6.84
N PHE A 82 2.30 -6.03 8.17
CA PHE A 82 1.24 -6.79 8.86
C PHE A 82 -0.17 -6.29 8.55
N THR A 83 -0.34 -4.97 8.41
CA THR A 83 -1.63 -4.38 8.00
C THR A 83 -2.03 -4.86 6.61
N GLN A 84 -1.08 -4.95 5.68
CA GLN A 84 -1.29 -5.49 4.34
C GLN A 84 -1.57 -7.01 4.38
N LEU A 85 -0.86 -7.75 5.25
CA LEU A 85 -1.01 -9.19 5.42
C LEU A 85 -2.38 -9.60 5.96
N LEU A 86 -2.90 -8.86 6.95
CA LEU A 86 -4.23 -9.06 7.51
C LEU A 86 -5.34 -8.63 6.53
N HIS A 87 -5.13 -7.54 5.79
CA HIS A 87 -6.16 -6.91 4.96
C HIS A 87 -5.80 -6.94 3.47
N GLN A 88 -5.79 -8.16 2.91
CA GLN A 88 -5.31 -8.46 1.55
C GLN A 88 -6.17 -7.89 0.41
N ARG A 89 -7.38 -7.39 0.71
CA ARG A 89 -8.28 -6.77 -0.29
C ARG A 89 -7.88 -5.30 -0.49
N PRO A 90 -7.51 -4.86 -1.70
CA PRO A 90 -7.48 -3.44 -2.04
C PRO A 90 -8.92 -2.89 -2.01
N LEU A 91 -9.09 -1.70 -1.44
CA LEU A 91 -10.35 -0.96 -1.52
C LEU A 91 -10.38 -0.13 -2.81
N ASP A 92 -11.55 0.05 -3.39
CA ASP A 92 -11.74 1.07 -4.42
C ASP A 92 -11.69 2.49 -3.84
N ASP A 93 -11.63 3.50 -4.70
CA ASP A 93 -11.54 4.92 -4.33
C ASP A 93 -12.70 5.36 -3.43
N TYR A 94 -12.39 6.02 -2.32
CA TYR A 94 -13.33 6.45 -1.27
C TYR A 94 -14.26 5.35 -0.71
N GLU A 95 -13.90 4.07 -0.87
CA GLU A 95 -14.64 2.97 -0.25
C GLU A 95 -14.35 2.91 1.26
N VAL A 96 -15.40 2.65 2.06
CA VAL A 96 -15.26 2.44 3.52
C VAL A 96 -15.57 1.00 3.89
N GLU A 97 -14.64 0.36 4.61
CA GLU A 97 -14.76 -1.02 5.09
C GLU A 97 -14.58 -1.09 6.62
N LEU A 98 -15.48 -1.82 7.29
CA LEU A 98 -15.43 -2.10 8.71
C LEU A 98 -14.94 -3.54 8.91
N VAL A 99 -13.85 -3.74 9.67
CA VAL A 99 -13.25 -5.08 9.86
C VAL A 99 -13.06 -5.38 11.34
N GLU A 100 -13.66 -6.48 11.83
CA GLU A 100 -13.36 -7.05 13.14
C GLU A 100 -12.12 -7.96 13.06
N VAL A 101 -11.17 -7.81 13.97
CA VAL A 101 -9.93 -8.60 13.99
C VAL A 101 -9.79 -9.35 15.31
N THR A 102 -9.79 -10.66 15.21
CA THR A 102 -9.70 -11.60 16.35
C THR A 102 -8.46 -12.46 16.25
N ARG A 103 -7.70 -12.65 17.34
CA ARG A 103 -6.67 -13.69 17.42
C ARG A 103 -7.34 -15.06 17.55
N ASP A 104 -6.95 -16.02 16.73
CA ASP A 104 -7.33 -17.42 16.91
C ASP A 104 -6.56 -18.02 18.08
N LYS A 105 -7.26 -18.72 18.98
CA LYS A 105 -6.68 -19.36 20.16
C LYS A 105 -6.24 -20.79 19.90
N GLN A 106 -6.60 -21.38 18.76
CA GLN A 106 -6.20 -22.74 18.38
C GLN A 106 -4.76 -22.81 17.85
N ILE A 107 -4.17 -21.68 17.45
CA ILE A 107 -2.82 -21.61 16.90
C ILE A 107 -1.85 -21.22 18.02
N GLU A 108 -1.28 -22.23 18.67
CA GLU A 108 -0.16 -22.07 19.59
C GLU A 108 1.14 -21.86 18.79
N GLY A 109 1.74 -20.67 18.92
CA GLY A 109 2.96 -20.32 18.19
C GLY A 109 3.11 -18.80 17.96
N PRO A 110 4.15 -18.40 17.19
CA PRO A 110 4.37 -17.00 16.84
C PRO A 110 3.19 -16.45 16.06
N SER A 111 2.84 -15.18 16.30
CA SER A 111 1.69 -14.52 15.66
C SER A 111 1.78 -14.49 14.12
N PHE A 112 3.01 -14.51 13.59
CA PHE A 112 3.34 -14.47 12.17
C PHE A 112 4.51 -15.42 11.87
N CYS A 113 4.35 -16.25 10.84
CA CYS A 113 5.39 -17.17 10.36
C CYS A 113 5.38 -17.26 8.82
N PRO A 114 6.52 -17.62 8.18
CA PRO A 114 6.49 -18.13 6.82
C PRO A 114 5.75 -19.48 6.77
N ARG A 115 5.07 -19.78 5.67
CA ARG A 115 4.53 -21.14 5.46
C ARG A 115 5.66 -22.11 5.15
N LEU A 116 5.86 -23.13 6.01
CA LEU A 116 6.91 -24.14 5.83
C LEU A 116 6.81 -24.84 4.46
N TYR A 117 5.59 -25.23 4.05
CA TYR A 117 5.31 -25.91 2.77
C TYR A 117 4.71 -24.96 1.72
N GLY A 118 5.25 -23.74 1.61
CA GLY A 118 4.85 -22.77 0.58
C GLY A 118 5.38 -23.12 -0.82
N PRO A 119 4.96 -22.39 -1.88
CA PRO A 119 5.44 -22.61 -3.24
C PRO A 119 6.98 -22.52 -3.39
N LEU A 120 7.62 -21.65 -2.61
CA LEU A 120 9.08 -21.50 -2.57
C LEU A 120 9.82 -22.73 -2.02
N PHE A 121 9.19 -23.55 -1.17
CA PHE A 121 9.76 -24.82 -0.72
C PHE A 121 9.85 -25.80 -1.91
N TRP A 122 8.78 -25.94 -2.69
CA TRP A 122 8.75 -26.77 -3.89
C TRP A 122 9.72 -26.28 -4.98
N ALA A 123 9.82 -24.97 -5.20
CA ALA A 123 10.81 -24.40 -6.10
C ALA A 123 12.26 -24.68 -5.65
N SER A 124 12.52 -24.63 -4.33
CA SER A 124 13.84 -24.93 -3.77
C SER A 124 14.18 -26.43 -3.86
N LEU A 125 13.21 -27.30 -3.60
CA LEU A 125 13.35 -28.76 -3.74
C LEU A 125 13.60 -29.15 -5.21
N LEU A 126 12.89 -28.55 -6.15
CA LEU A 126 13.11 -28.78 -7.58
C LEU A 126 14.52 -28.33 -8.00
N GLY A 127 14.97 -27.15 -7.59
CA GLY A 127 16.33 -26.67 -7.86
C GLY A 127 17.44 -27.57 -7.28
N CYS A 128 17.17 -28.20 -6.13
CA CYS A 128 18.06 -29.21 -5.55
C CYS A 128 18.06 -30.50 -6.40
N SER A 129 16.88 -31.00 -6.78
CA SER A 129 16.76 -32.20 -7.63
C SER A 129 17.41 -32.02 -9.01
N MET A 130 17.30 -30.84 -9.61
CA MET A 130 17.95 -30.48 -10.88
C MET A 130 19.48 -30.41 -10.72
N SER A 131 19.97 -29.88 -9.59
CA SER A 131 21.40 -29.90 -9.28
C SER A 131 21.95 -31.32 -9.16
N ILE A 132 21.23 -32.23 -8.49
CA ILE A 132 21.61 -33.64 -8.36
C ILE A 132 21.58 -34.32 -9.74
N ALA A 133 20.54 -34.09 -10.54
CA ALA A 133 20.44 -34.64 -11.88
C ALA A 133 21.61 -34.20 -12.78
N LEU A 134 22.00 -32.92 -12.73
CA LEU A 134 23.13 -32.39 -13.51
C LEU A 134 24.50 -32.90 -13.01
N VAL A 135 24.67 -33.15 -11.71
CA VAL A 135 25.87 -33.86 -11.20
C VAL A 135 25.93 -35.28 -11.76
N VAL A 136 24.84 -36.05 -11.69
CA VAL A 136 24.77 -37.41 -12.25
C VAL A 136 25.05 -37.41 -13.76
N LEU A 137 24.47 -36.45 -14.50
CA LEU A 137 24.68 -36.30 -15.93
C LEU A 137 26.15 -35.97 -16.27
N SER A 138 26.78 -35.09 -15.49
CA SER A 138 28.19 -34.73 -15.66
C SER A 138 29.13 -35.91 -15.41
N VAL A 139 28.81 -36.79 -14.45
CA VAL A 139 29.55 -38.03 -14.20
C VAL A 139 29.39 -39.02 -15.36
N ILE A 140 28.17 -39.18 -15.90
CA ILE A 140 27.88 -40.09 -17.02
C ILE A 140 28.61 -39.67 -18.31
N TYR A 141 28.64 -38.37 -18.61
CA TYR A 141 29.35 -37.84 -19.79
C TYR A 141 30.84 -37.54 -19.52
N HIS A 142 31.35 -37.86 -18.33
CA HIS A 142 32.74 -37.65 -17.91
C HIS A 142 33.26 -36.20 -18.07
N ASP A 143 32.39 -35.21 -17.88
CA ASP A 143 32.70 -33.78 -18.02
C ASP A 143 33.05 -33.15 -16.67
N GLY A 144 34.36 -32.94 -16.44
CA GLY A 144 34.87 -32.32 -15.22
C GLY A 144 34.52 -30.84 -15.08
N PHE A 145 34.37 -30.10 -16.18
CA PHE A 145 34.03 -28.66 -16.13
C PHE A 145 32.56 -28.46 -15.78
N ALA A 146 31.66 -29.28 -16.33
CA ALA A 146 30.26 -29.31 -15.94
C ALA A 146 30.06 -29.71 -14.47
N LEU A 147 30.78 -30.74 -14.01
CA LEU A 147 30.74 -31.18 -12.61
C LEU A 147 31.21 -30.06 -11.66
N LEU A 148 32.34 -29.41 -11.98
CA LEU A 148 32.85 -28.27 -11.22
C LEU A 148 31.84 -27.12 -11.19
N ALA A 149 31.24 -26.78 -12.34
CA ALA A 149 30.20 -25.76 -12.42
C ALA A 149 29.00 -26.08 -11.51
N THR A 150 28.50 -27.32 -11.50
CA THR A 150 27.36 -27.72 -10.65
C THR A 150 27.68 -27.54 -9.16
N ILE A 151 28.88 -27.95 -8.73
CA ILE A 151 29.33 -27.82 -7.34
C ILE A 151 29.48 -26.35 -6.95
N MET A 152 30.10 -25.53 -7.80
CA MET A 152 30.28 -24.10 -7.53
C MET A 152 28.94 -23.38 -7.44
N LEU A 153 28.05 -23.55 -8.42
CA LEU A 153 26.76 -22.86 -8.50
C LEU A 153 25.80 -23.28 -7.37
N SER A 154 25.80 -24.56 -6.98
CA SER A 154 25.00 -25.04 -5.85
C SER A 154 25.56 -24.61 -4.48
N THR A 155 26.89 -24.50 -4.34
CA THR A 155 27.50 -23.96 -3.13
C THR A 155 27.21 -22.46 -2.98
N VAL A 156 27.21 -21.69 -4.08
CA VAL A 156 26.78 -20.28 -4.09
C VAL A 156 25.37 -20.13 -3.52
N SER A 157 24.40 -20.95 -3.93
CA SER A 157 23.03 -20.84 -3.38
C SER A 157 22.98 -21.11 -1.87
N SER A 158 23.78 -22.08 -1.40
CA SER A 158 23.88 -22.44 0.01
C SER A 158 24.50 -21.32 0.83
N ALA A 159 25.59 -20.72 0.35
CA ALA A 159 26.26 -19.59 0.98
C ALA A 159 25.33 -18.38 1.06
N VAL A 160 24.73 -17.98 -0.07
CA VAL A 160 23.75 -16.89 -0.17
C VAL A 160 22.58 -17.12 0.80
N GLY A 161 21.98 -18.31 0.78
CA GLY A 161 20.85 -18.66 1.64
C GLY A 161 21.19 -18.78 3.13
N PHE A 162 22.48 -18.89 3.48
CA PHE A 162 22.96 -18.75 4.86
C PHE A 162 23.18 -17.27 5.22
N GLY A 163 23.89 -16.52 4.36
CA GLY A 163 24.21 -15.10 4.53
C GLY A 163 23.00 -14.16 4.66
N THR A 164 21.92 -14.44 3.91
CA THR A 164 20.69 -13.65 3.96
C THR A 164 19.75 -14.06 5.10
N ARG A 165 20.05 -15.12 5.87
CA ARG A 165 19.11 -15.67 6.86
C ARG A 165 18.78 -14.67 7.98
N TRP A 166 17.49 -14.47 8.23
CA TRP A 166 16.97 -13.56 9.25
C TRP A 166 15.80 -14.15 10.03
N ASP A 167 15.60 -13.64 11.25
CA ASP A 167 14.42 -13.89 12.07
C ASP A 167 13.59 -12.61 12.20
N LEU A 168 12.27 -12.74 12.19
CA LEU A 168 11.32 -11.63 12.29
C LEU A 168 11.16 -11.17 13.75
N VAL A 169 11.67 -9.97 14.08
CA VAL A 169 11.47 -9.36 15.39
C VAL A 169 10.15 -8.61 15.40
N PHE A 170 9.07 -9.35 15.68
CA PHE A 170 7.73 -8.80 15.84
C PHE A 170 6.93 -9.57 16.90
N THR A 171 7.26 -9.30 18.16
CA THR A 171 6.56 -9.87 19.32
C THR A 171 5.25 -9.11 19.56
N GLU A 172 4.15 -9.83 19.77
CA GLU A 172 2.88 -9.21 20.20
C GLU A 172 3.08 -8.58 21.60
N PRO A 173 2.69 -7.32 21.82
CA PRO A 173 2.97 -6.65 23.09
C PRO A 173 2.18 -7.29 24.23
N GLU A 174 2.89 -7.89 25.18
CA GLU A 174 2.27 -8.47 26.37
C GLU A 174 1.67 -7.39 27.27
N ILE A 175 0.34 -7.39 27.40
CA ILE A 175 -0.37 -6.47 28.27
C ILE A 175 -0.76 -7.20 29.56
N GLN A 176 -0.34 -6.65 30.69
CA GLN A 176 -0.83 -7.12 31.99
C GLN A 176 -2.36 -6.96 32.04
N LYS A 177 -3.09 -8.05 32.30
CA LYS A 177 -4.57 -8.08 32.34
C LYS A 177 -5.21 -6.99 33.23
N LYS A 178 -4.51 -6.54 34.28
CA LYS A 178 -4.93 -5.44 35.16
C LYS A 178 -4.90 -4.05 34.48
N ARG A 179 -4.07 -3.87 33.45
CA ARG A 179 -3.93 -2.63 32.67
C ARG A 179 -4.90 -2.61 31.49
N GLU A 180 -5.15 -3.77 30.87
CA GLU A 180 -6.09 -3.95 29.76
C GLU A 180 -7.49 -3.41 30.09
N ASN A 181 -8.05 -3.77 31.26
CA ASN A 181 -9.37 -3.28 31.72
C ASN A 181 -9.45 -1.75 31.95
N LYS A 182 -8.32 -1.03 31.95
CA LYS A 182 -8.26 0.43 32.17
C LYS A 182 -7.97 1.23 30.89
N MET A 183 -7.82 0.56 29.75
CA MET A 183 -7.46 1.19 28.48
C MET A 183 -8.71 1.63 27.71
N PRO A 184 -8.68 2.79 27.03
CA PRO A 184 -9.78 3.23 26.16
C PRO A 184 -9.96 2.29 24.97
N ARG A 185 -11.10 2.40 24.27
CA ARG A 185 -11.37 1.70 23.01
C ARG A 185 -10.24 1.98 22.01
N SER A 186 -9.75 0.94 21.35
CA SER A 186 -8.60 1.04 20.43
C SER A 186 -8.93 0.60 19.02
N ASP A 187 -10.03 1.15 18.50
CA ASP A 187 -10.29 1.19 17.08
C ASP A 187 -9.10 1.83 16.35
N VAL A 188 -8.69 1.21 15.26
CA VAL A 188 -7.59 1.65 14.40
C VAL A 188 -8.16 1.96 13.02
N ILE A 189 -7.70 3.04 12.43
CA ILE A 189 -8.21 3.55 11.15
C ILE A 189 -7.04 3.54 10.19
N VAL A 190 -7.23 2.96 9.02
CA VAL A 190 -6.23 2.93 7.95
C VAL A 190 -6.78 3.73 6.79
N TYR A 191 -6.18 4.89 6.54
CA TYR A 191 -6.45 5.77 5.41
C TYR A 191 -5.49 5.44 4.27
N TYR A 192 -6.04 5.15 3.09
CA TYR A 192 -5.28 4.83 1.89
C TYR A 192 -5.14 6.05 0.97
N PRO A 193 -4.09 6.13 0.12
CA PRO A 193 -3.87 7.27 -0.77
C PRO A 193 -5.00 7.54 -1.78
N ASN A 194 -5.85 6.56 -2.07
CA ASN A 194 -7.03 6.71 -2.91
C ASN A 194 -8.29 7.18 -2.15
N GLY A 195 -8.11 7.76 -0.95
CA GLY A 195 -9.20 8.26 -0.12
C GLY A 195 -10.05 7.17 0.56
N ALA A 196 -9.74 5.89 0.34
CA ALA A 196 -10.44 4.78 0.96
C ALA A 196 -10.08 4.64 2.44
N ILE A 197 -11.04 4.24 3.27
CA ILE A 197 -10.88 4.18 4.72
C ILE A 197 -11.28 2.80 5.26
N ARG A 198 -10.34 2.12 5.93
CA ARG A 198 -10.63 0.86 6.62
C ARG A 198 -10.65 1.10 8.14
N VAL A 199 -11.84 1.01 8.73
CA VAL A 199 -12.04 1.08 10.19
C VAL A 199 -11.90 -0.34 10.76
N ILE A 200 -10.91 -0.51 11.63
CA ILE A 200 -10.52 -1.79 12.21
C ILE A 200 -10.94 -1.79 13.67
N ARG A 201 -11.78 -2.76 14.04
CA ARG A 201 -12.20 -3.02 15.42
C ARG A 201 -11.46 -4.26 15.95
N PRO A 202 -10.33 -4.08 16.65
CA PRO A 202 -9.64 -5.21 17.27
C PRO A 202 -10.44 -5.76 18.45
N ALA A 203 -10.34 -7.07 18.69
CA ALA A 203 -10.95 -7.70 19.86
C ALA A 203 -10.19 -7.43 21.17
N TYR A 204 -8.91 -7.03 21.08
CA TYR A 204 -8.02 -6.78 22.21
C TYR A 204 -7.04 -5.64 21.87
N GLU A 205 -6.68 -4.83 22.86
CA GLU A 205 -5.70 -3.74 22.74
C GLU A 205 -4.35 -4.20 22.18
N GLY A 206 -3.91 -5.42 22.53
CA GLY A 206 -2.67 -6.00 21.99
C GLY A 206 -2.65 -6.03 20.45
N ILE A 207 -3.80 -6.31 19.83
CA ILE A 207 -3.96 -6.35 18.36
C ILE A 207 -3.91 -4.92 17.78
N ALA A 208 -4.51 -3.94 18.45
CA ALA A 208 -4.48 -2.53 18.02
C ALA A 208 -3.04 -2.02 17.87
N ARG A 209 -2.16 -2.38 18.81
CA ARG A 209 -0.76 -1.97 18.85
C ARG A 209 0.09 -2.51 17.71
N LEU A 210 -0.25 -3.69 17.17
CA LEU A 210 0.44 -4.29 16.01
C LEU A 210 0.39 -3.39 14.77
N TYR A 211 -0.66 -2.59 14.63
CA TYR A 211 -0.81 -1.64 13.52
C TYR A 211 0.15 -0.43 13.63
N PHE A 212 0.68 -0.14 14.82
CA PHE A 212 1.64 0.95 15.05
C PHE A 212 3.08 0.45 15.19
N GLN A 213 3.27 -0.75 15.73
CA GLN A 213 4.60 -1.36 15.95
C GLN A 213 5.41 -1.46 14.66
N THR A 214 6.70 -1.10 14.72
CA THR A 214 7.63 -1.27 13.59
C THR A 214 8.15 -2.70 13.51
N GLU A 215 8.24 -3.20 12.29
CA GLU A 215 8.73 -4.52 11.95
C GLU A 215 10.19 -4.47 11.50
N HIS A 216 11.00 -5.37 12.07
CA HIS A 216 12.44 -5.39 11.84
C HIS A 216 12.93 -6.82 11.55
N ALA A 217 13.75 -6.95 10.51
CA ALA A 217 14.42 -8.17 10.12
C ALA A 217 15.78 -8.27 10.83
N ARG A 218 15.89 -9.17 11.81
CA ARG A 218 17.17 -9.43 12.49
C ARG A 218 17.91 -10.54 11.76
N TYR A 219 18.90 -10.15 10.95
CA TYR A 219 19.82 -11.10 10.31
C TYR A 219 20.62 -11.85 11.38
N LYS A 220 20.90 -13.15 11.14
CA LYS A 220 21.68 -13.99 12.07
C LYS A 220 23.19 -13.79 11.96
N ILE A 221 23.62 -13.10 10.90
CA ILE A 221 25.01 -12.91 10.52
C ILE A 221 25.22 -11.41 10.40
N ASP A 222 26.18 -10.89 11.16
CA ASP A 222 26.54 -9.47 11.16
C ASP A 222 27.11 -9.02 9.80
N ASP A 223 27.33 -7.73 9.64
CA ASP A 223 27.64 -7.17 8.33
C ASP A 223 29.02 -7.58 7.78
N THR A 224 30.04 -7.64 8.63
CA THR A 224 31.39 -8.08 8.24
C THR A 224 31.43 -9.52 7.69
N PRO A 225 30.93 -10.56 8.41
CA PRO A 225 30.88 -11.92 7.87
C PRO A 225 29.89 -12.08 6.70
N TYR A 226 28.85 -11.24 6.60
CA TYR A 226 28.00 -11.19 5.40
C TYR A 226 28.78 -10.69 4.18
N ARG A 227 29.54 -9.60 4.29
CA ARG A 227 30.34 -9.04 3.18
C ARG A 227 31.42 -10.01 2.69
N THR A 228 32.11 -10.72 3.59
CA THR A 228 33.11 -11.72 3.18
C THR A 228 32.46 -12.93 2.51
N LEU A 229 31.31 -13.39 3.01
CA LEU A 229 30.54 -14.46 2.37
C LEU A 229 29.96 -14.04 1.01
N ALA A 230 29.55 -12.78 0.85
CA ALA A 230 29.09 -12.22 -0.42
C ALA A 230 30.23 -12.14 -1.44
N LEU A 231 31.41 -11.68 -1.03
CA LEU A 231 32.62 -11.69 -1.86
C LEU A 231 33.02 -13.12 -2.27
N PHE A 232 33.01 -14.06 -1.35
CA PHE A 232 33.23 -15.48 -1.65
C PHE A 232 32.20 -16.01 -2.67
N SER A 233 30.92 -15.69 -2.47
CA SER A 233 29.82 -16.12 -3.34
C SER A 233 29.92 -15.53 -4.75
N THR A 234 30.35 -14.27 -4.91
CA THR A 234 30.55 -13.66 -6.24
C THR A 234 31.74 -14.24 -6.98
N ILE A 235 32.87 -14.48 -6.31
CA ILE A 235 34.03 -15.16 -6.90
C ILE A 235 33.66 -16.59 -7.34
N MET A 236 32.95 -17.33 -6.47
CA MET A 236 32.51 -18.69 -6.74
C MET A 236 31.45 -18.75 -7.86
N LEU A 237 30.57 -17.75 -7.96
CA LEU A 237 29.63 -17.59 -9.07
C LEU A 237 30.36 -17.40 -10.41
N MET A 238 31.34 -16.47 -10.46
CA MET A 238 32.15 -16.24 -11.66
C MET A 238 32.92 -17.50 -12.06
N ALA A 239 33.55 -18.20 -11.11
CA ALA A 239 34.24 -19.47 -11.38
C ALA A 239 33.29 -20.57 -11.91
N GLY A 240 32.08 -20.67 -11.36
CA GLY A 240 31.05 -21.60 -11.83
C GLY A 240 30.56 -21.29 -13.24
N VAL A 241 30.33 -20.01 -13.56
CA VAL A 241 29.89 -19.54 -14.89
C VAL A 241 30.99 -19.76 -15.94
N VAL A 242 32.25 -19.45 -15.63
CA VAL A 242 33.39 -19.72 -16.52
C VAL A 242 33.57 -21.23 -16.76
N SER A 243 33.41 -22.05 -15.72
CA SER A 243 33.46 -23.51 -15.85
C SER A 243 32.33 -24.04 -16.75
N LEU A 244 31.11 -23.48 -16.63
CA LEU A 244 29.97 -23.86 -17.47
C LEU A 244 30.17 -23.46 -18.94
N ALA A 245 30.78 -22.30 -19.21
CA ALA A 245 31.10 -21.86 -20.57
C ALA A 245 32.11 -22.79 -21.28
N ASN A 246 32.94 -23.52 -20.52
CA ASN A 246 33.89 -24.52 -21.04
C ASN A 246 33.37 -25.97 -20.97
N ALA A 247 32.14 -26.19 -20.48
CA ALA A 247 31.50 -27.51 -20.48
C ALA A 247 31.07 -27.95 -21.89
N SER A 248 30.85 -29.25 -22.06
CA SER A 248 30.35 -29.84 -23.31
C SER A 248 28.97 -29.30 -23.72
N ASN A 249 28.76 -29.12 -25.03
CA ASN A 249 27.54 -28.55 -25.61
C ASN A 249 26.26 -29.28 -25.17
N ILE A 250 26.33 -30.61 -24.97
CA ILE A 250 25.22 -31.45 -24.49
C ILE A 250 24.80 -31.05 -23.06
N LEU A 251 25.77 -30.82 -22.18
CA LEU A 251 25.52 -30.40 -20.81
C LEU A 251 25.09 -28.93 -20.76
N GLN A 252 25.68 -28.05 -21.58
CA GLN A 252 25.23 -26.65 -21.71
C GLN A 252 23.73 -26.58 -22.07
N VAL A 253 23.26 -27.35 -23.07
CA VAL A 253 21.83 -27.42 -23.40
C VAL A 253 20.98 -27.92 -22.22
N SER A 254 21.50 -28.89 -21.45
CA SER A 254 20.82 -29.42 -20.26
C SER A 254 20.70 -28.38 -19.13
N TYR A 255 21.74 -27.58 -18.90
CA TYR A 255 21.72 -26.44 -17.99
C TYR A 255 20.73 -25.37 -18.47
N ALA A 256 20.74 -25.02 -19.77
CA ALA A 256 19.82 -24.03 -20.32
C ALA A 256 18.35 -24.45 -20.12
N ALA A 257 18.03 -25.73 -20.35
CA ALA A 257 16.69 -26.28 -20.09
C ALA A 257 16.31 -26.20 -18.60
N ALA A 258 17.23 -26.56 -17.69
CA ALA A 258 17.00 -26.48 -16.24
C ALA A 258 16.77 -25.03 -15.78
N TYR A 259 17.56 -24.06 -16.27
CA TYR A 259 17.43 -22.65 -15.93
C TYR A 259 16.15 -22.02 -16.46
N VAL A 260 15.74 -22.33 -17.70
CA VAL A 260 14.46 -21.87 -18.25
C VAL A 260 13.27 -22.42 -17.45
N LEU A 261 13.30 -23.71 -17.09
CA LEU A 261 12.26 -24.33 -16.26
C LEU A 261 12.19 -23.69 -14.85
N LEU A 262 13.35 -23.53 -14.19
CA LEU A 262 13.43 -22.87 -12.89
C LEU A 262 12.93 -21.43 -12.95
N ASN A 263 13.33 -20.65 -13.95
CA ASN A 263 12.86 -19.27 -14.11
C ASN A 263 11.33 -19.20 -14.33
N ALA A 264 10.76 -20.07 -15.17
CA ALA A 264 9.32 -20.15 -15.36
C ALA A 264 8.56 -20.42 -14.04
N ILE A 265 9.13 -21.26 -13.17
CA ILE A 265 8.56 -21.58 -11.86
C ILE A 265 8.75 -20.42 -10.87
N TYR A 266 9.93 -19.79 -10.81
CA TYR A 266 10.13 -18.59 -9.97
C TYR A 266 9.24 -17.43 -10.41
N TRP A 267 8.99 -17.27 -11.71
CA TRP A 267 8.01 -16.32 -12.24
C TRP A 267 6.58 -16.68 -11.82
N ALA A 268 6.18 -17.95 -11.95
CA ALA A 268 4.86 -18.40 -11.51
C ALA A 268 4.64 -18.18 -9.99
N VAL A 269 5.65 -18.47 -9.16
CA VAL A 269 5.63 -18.21 -7.71
C VAL A 269 5.58 -16.71 -7.41
N SER A 270 6.32 -15.88 -8.16
CA SER A 270 6.24 -14.42 -8.07
C SER A 270 4.85 -13.90 -8.47
N ALA A 271 4.18 -14.49 -9.47
CA ALA A 271 2.85 -14.08 -9.89
C ALA A 271 1.75 -14.33 -8.84
N MET A 272 1.98 -15.20 -7.86
CA MET A 272 1.06 -15.44 -6.74
C MET A 272 1.05 -14.25 -5.75
N ASN A 273 -0.08 -14.02 -5.07
CA ASN A 273 -0.16 -12.95 -4.07
C ASN A 273 0.78 -13.26 -2.88
N PRO A 274 1.85 -12.48 -2.64
CA PRO A 274 2.87 -12.83 -1.65
C PRO A 274 2.30 -12.88 -0.23
N CYS A 275 1.38 -12.00 0.14
CA CYS A 275 0.77 -12.00 1.47
C CYS A 275 -0.07 -13.26 1.73
N SER A 276 -0.66 -13.87 0.70
CA SER A 276 -1.59 -14.98 0.87
C SER A 276 -0.94 -16.37 0.83
N TYR A 277 0.11 -16.55 0.04
CA TYR A 277 0.72 -17.88 -0.21
C TYR A 277 2.04 -18.12 0.51
N HIS A 278 2.78 -17.07 0.85
CA HIS A 278 4.08 -17.18 1.49
C HIS A 278 4.02 -17.05 3.02
N TRP A 279 3.00 -16.36 3.53
CA TRP A 279 2.87 -16.04 4.94
C TRP A 279 1.69 -16.74 5.60
N GLN A 280 1.80 -16.92 6.91
CA GLN A 280 0.76 -17.44 7.79
C GLN A 280 0.68 -16.55 9.03
N HIS A 281 -0.54 -16.30 9.50
CA HIS A 281 -0.82 -15.47 10.67
C HIS A 281 -1.89 -16.12 11.54
N ALA A 282 -1.84 -15.88 12.85
CA ALA A 282 -2.81 -16.40 13.82
C ALA A 282 -4.11 -15.56 13.91
N TYR A 283 -4.25 -14.49 13.12
CA TYR A 283 -5.42 -13.60 13.17
C TYR A 283 -6.48 -13.97 12.15
N LYS A 284 -7.74 -13.95 12.58
CA LYS A 284 -8.94 -14.04 11.74
C LYS A 284 -9.55 -12.65 11.59
N THR A 285 -9.55 -12.15 10.36
CA THR A 285 -10.25 -10.93 9.96
C THR A 285 -11.68 -11.27 9.53
N GLN A 286 -12.65 -10.44 9.92
CA GLN A 286 -14.05 -10.56 9.54
C GLN A 286 -14.56 -9.18 9.09
N VAL A 287 -14.85 -9.03 7.80
CA VAL A 287 -15.52 -7.83 7.29
C VAL A 287 -16.94 -7.81 7.87
N LEU A 288 -17.30 -6.70 8.51
CA LEU A 288 -18.64 -6.46 9.03
C LEU A 288 -19.43 -5.69 7.98
N ASP A 289 -20.52 -6.29 7.48
CA ASP A 289 -21.36 -5.65 6.47
C ASP A 289 -21.98 -4.34 7.00
N ILE A 290 -21.85 -3.28 6.21
CA ILE A 290 -22.36 -1.94 6.53
C ILE A 290 -23.56 -1.56 5.64
N ALA A 291 -23.62 -2.07 4.40
CA ALA A 291 -24.70 -1.81 3.44
C ALA A 291 -25.90 -2.76 3.60
N PRO A 292 -27.13 -2.40 3.17
CA PRO A 292 -28.25 -3.34 3.08
C PRO A 292 -27.98 -4.52 2.11
N LEU A 293 -28.74 -5.61 2.27
CA LEU A 293 -28.80 -6.65 1.22
C LEU A 293 -29.49 -6.04 0.00
N PRO A 294 -29.03 -6.31 -1.24
CA PRO A 294 -29.72 -5.83 -2.43
C PRO A 294 -31.15 -6.36 -2.43
N GLY A 295 -32.11 -5.47 -2.64
CA GLY A 295 -33.47 -5.86 -2.99
C GLY A 295 -33.47 -6.51 -4.39
N PRO A 296 -34.55 -7.22 -4.79
CA PRO A 296 -34.62 -7.85 -6.11
C PRO A 296 -34.52 -6.92 -7.34
N HIS A 297 -34.37 -5.60 -7.17
CA HIS A 297 -34.45 -4.59 -8.23
C HIS A 297 -33.14 -3.87 -8.59
N ASP A 298 -32.04 -4.06 -7.85
CA ASP A 298 -30.76 -3.32 -8.06
C ASP A 298 -29.93 -3.79 -9.28
N SER A 299 -30.58 -4.33 -10.31
CA SER A 299 -29.95 -4.84 -11.54
C SER A 299 -30.10 -3.90 -12.75
N ALA A 300 -30.70 -2.72 -12.57
CA ALA A 300 -31.10 -1.83 -13.66
C ALA A 300 -30.04 -0.81 -14.16
N LEU A 301 -28.91 -0.60 -13.44
CA LEU A 301 -27.94 0.45 -13.75
C LEU A 301 -26.59 -0.06 -14.32
N ASP A 302 -26.63 -0.77 -15.45
CA ASP A 302 -25.44 -1.08 -16.25
C ASP A 302 -25.67 -0.84 -17.75
N ARG A 303 -25.83 0.43 -18.13
CA ARG A 303 -26.07 0.85 -19.53
C ARG A 303 -25.02 1.87 -20.02
N LYS A 304 -23.75 1.46 -20.15
CA LYS A 304 -22.69 2.28 -20.80
C LYS A 304 -21.78 1.51 -21.77
N GLY A 305 -22.04 1.69 -23.08
CA GLY A 305 -21.04 1.68 -24.16
C GLY A 305 -20.49 0.35 -24.70
N LYS A 306 -20.77 0.05 -25.99
CA LYS A 306 -20.26 -1.12 -26.76
C LYS A 306 -18.73 -1.28 -26.81
N VAL A 307 -17.94 -0.26 -26.48
CA VAL A 307 -16.47 -0.34 -26.44
C VAL A 307 -15.94 -0.90 -25.11
N LYS A 308 -16.69 -0.74 -24.00
CA LYS A 308 -16.31 -1.29 -22.69
C LYS A 308 -16.58 -2.79 -22.59
N THR A 309 -17.52 -3.34 -23.36
CA THR A 309 -17.83 -4.78 -23.37
C THR A 309 -16.64 -5.65 -23.76
N SER A 310 -15.83 -5.24 -24.75
CA SER A 310 -14.66 -6.02 -25.20
C SER A 310 -13.57 -6.10 -24.13
N ILE A 311 -13.24 -4.96 -23.50
CA ILE A 311 -12.27 -4.90 -22.39
C ILE A 311 -12.79 -5.65 -21.16
N ARG A 312 -14.10 -5.59 -20.90
CA ARG A 312 -14.75 -6.34 -19.81
C ARG A 312 -14.77 -7.84 -20.07
N GLN A 313 -14.96 -8.28 -21.32
CA GLN A 313 -14.82 -9.68 -21.73
C GLN A 313 -13.38 -10.14 -21.51
N LEU A 314 -12.38 -9.44 -22.04
CA LEU A 314 -10.96 -9.77 -21.82
C LEU A 314 -10.59 -9.81 -20.33
N ARG A 315 -11.08 -8.86 -19.53
CA ARG A 315 -10.90 -8.86 -18.06
C ARG A 315 -11.60 -10.05 -17.39
N HIS A 316 -12.76 -10.48 -17.89
CA HIS A 316 -13.51 -11.61 -17.36
C HIS A 316 -12.90 -12.96 -17.76
N GLU A 317 -12.44 -13.11 -19.00
CA GLU A 317 -11.60 -14.21 -19.49
C GLU A 317 -10.33 -14.33 -18.63
N TRP A 318 -9.63 -13.20 -18.42
CA TRP A 318 -8.42 -13.13 -17.59
C TRP A 318 -8.70 -13.48 -16.13
N HIS A 319 -9.79 -12.99 -15.53
CA HIS A 319 -10.19 -13.40 -14.19
C HIS A 319 -10.61 -14.88 -14.11
N ARG A 320 -11.23 -15.45 -15.15
CA ARG A 320 -11.53 -16.89 -15.21
C ARG A 320 -10.23 -17.70 -15.26
N PHE A 321 -9.27 -17.30 -16.07
CA PHE A 321 -7.92 -17.89 -16.13
C PHE A 321 -7.17 -17.78 -14.80
N GLN A 322 -7.13 -16.58 -14.19
CA GLN A 322 -6.52 -16.36 -12.87
C GLN A 322 -7.18 -17.22 -11.78
N LYS A 323 -8.50 -17.39 -11.83
CA LYS A 323 -9.25 -18.25 -10.89
C LYS A 323 -9.01 -19.74 -11.13
N SER A 324 -8.92 -20.20 -12.38
CA SER A 324 -8.63 -21.61 -12.68
C SER A 324 -7.18 -22.00 -12.33
N TRP A 325 -6.24 -21.04 -12.41
CA TRP A 325 -4.86 -21.21 -11.95
C TRP A 325 -4.68 -20.96 -10.44
N GLY A 326 -5.75 -20.63 -9.70
CA GLY A 326 -5.66 -20.36 -8.27
C GLY A 326 -4.80 -19.14 -7.89
N LEU A 327 -4.53 -18.22 -8.83
CA LEU A 327 -3.74 -17.00 -8.60
C LEU A 327 -4.51 -15.94 -7.80
N VAL A 328 -5.85 -16.01 -7.85
CA VAL A 328 -6.75 -15.08 -7.15
C VAL A 328 -7.80 -15.92 -6.41
N ALA A 329 -7.79 -15.85 -5.08
CA ALA A 329 -8.87 -16.39 -4.26
C ALA A 329 -10.19 -15.68 -4.63
N PRO A 330 -11.34 -16.39 -4.69
CA PRO A 330 -12.60 -15.74 -4.99
C PRO A 330 -12.92 -14.74 -3.87
N ALA A 331 -12.81 -13.45 -4.19
CA ALA A 331 -13.26 -12.40 -3.30
C ALA A 331 -14.74 -12.67 -2.98
N LYS A 332 -15.03 -13.02 -1.72
CA LYS A 332 -16.40 -12.91 -1.21
C LYS A 332 -16.72 -11.43 -1.29
N LEU A 333 -17.56 -11.07 -2.24
CA LEU A 333 -17.98 -9.70 -2.50
C LEU A 333 -18.96 -9.25 -1.40
N THR A 334 -18.47 -9.16 -0.16
CA THR A 334 -19.14 -8.42 0.90
C THR A 334 -19.16 -6.97 0.47
N ARG A 335 -20.35 -6.54 0.03
CA ARG A 335 -20.60 -5.20 -0.53
C ARG A 335 -20.48 -4.18 0.59
N THR A 336 -19.29 -3.62 0.67
CA THR A 336 -18.99 -2.30 1.24
C THR A 336 -19.83 -1.22 0.57
N PHE A 337 -19.94 -0.04 1.19
CA PHE A 337 -20.93 0.99 0.83
C PHE A 337 -21.01 1.26 -0.68
N VAL A 338 -22.11 0.81 -1.28
CA VAL A 338 -22.61 1.20 -2.60
C VAL A 338 -24.09 1.45 -2.40
N ASP A 339 -24.42 2.63 -1.87
CA ASP A 339 -25.80 3.12 -1.85
C ASP A 339 -25.94 4.03 -3.08
N PRO A 340 -26.58 3.58 -4.18
CA PRO A 340 -26.65 4.34 -5.43
C PRO A 340 -27.48 5.63 -5.31
N GLU A 341 -28.21 5.81 -4.20
CA GLU A 341 -29.01 7.01 -3.91
C GLU A 341 -28.22 8.10 -3.14
N ILE A 342 -27.13 7.75 -2.43
CA ILE A 342 -26.36 8.68 -1.56
C ILE A 342 -25.22 9.38 -2.32
N GLY A 343 -25.22 9.30 -3.66
CA GLY A 343 -24.30 10.06 -4.52
C GLY A 343 -22.95 9.38 -4.75
N ALA A 344 -22.04 10.13 -5.35
CA ALA A 344 -20.74 9.61 -5.78
C ALA A 344 -19.86 9.20 -4.60
N ARG A 345 -18.86 8.35 -4.88
CA ARG A 345 -17.72 8.09 -3.99
C ARG A 345 -16.95 9.41 -3.77
N THR A 346 -17.33 10.17 -2.76
CA THR A 346 -16.69 11.45 -2.37
C THR A 346 -15.84 11.27 -1.12
N PHE A 347 -14.81 12.09 -1.01
CA PHE A 347 -13.95 12.15 0.18
C PHE A 347 -14.76 12.46 1.46
N THR A 348 -15.70 13.39 1.38
CA THR A 348 -16.58 13.81 2.48
C THR A 348 -17.48 12.69 2.98
N ALA A 349 -18.11 11.94 2.07
CA ALA A 349 -18.95 10.79 2.43
C ALA A 349 -18.14 9.68 3.10
N ALA A 350 -16.95 9.37 2.56
CA ALA A 350 -16.06 8.38 3.16
C ALA A 350 -15.59 8.80 4.56
N LEU A 351 -15.22 10.08 4.72
CA LEU A 351 -14.77 10.67 5.97
C LEU A 351 -15.89 10.66 7.03
N TRP A 352 -17.09 11.14 6.69
CA TRP A 352 -18.25 11.12 7.59
C TRP A 352 -18.61 9.69 8.01
N THR A 353 -18.67 8.77 7.05
CA THR A 353 -18.91 7.34 7.33
C THR A 353 -17.86 6.79 8.31
N ALA A 354 -16.58 7.12 8.15
CA ALA A 354 -15.53 6.70 9.06
C ALA A 354 -15.70 7.28 10.48
N ILE A 355 -16.05 8.57 10.61
CA ILE A 355 -16.32 9.22 11.90
C ILE A 355 -17.51 8.56 12.62
N VAL A 356 -18.60 8.28 11.88
CA VAL A 356 -19.78 7.57 12.41
C VAL A 356 -19.40 6.15 12.87
N LEU A 357 -18.59 5.43 12.09
CA LEU A 357 -18.11 4.09 12.44
C LEU A 357 -17.19 4.07 13.67
N THR A 358 -16.36 5.10 13.88
CA THR A 358 -15.49 5.20 15.05
C THR A 358 -16.25 5.72 16.28
N GLY A 359 -17.27 6.56 16.09
CA GLY A 359 -17.98 7.24 17.17
C GLY A 359 -17.22 8.44 17.74
N THR A 360 -16.28 9.00 16.96
CA THR A 360 -15.50 10.21 17.31
C THR A 360 -14.69 10.71 16.11
N SER A 361 -14.42 12.00 16.05
CA SER A 361 -13.51 12.64 15.09
C SER A 361 -12.10 12.93 15.64
N GLN A 362 -11.77 12.56 16.89
CA GLN A 362 -10.48 12.86 17.56
C GLN A 362 -9.22 12.44 16.79
N TRP A 363 -9.34 11.45 15.91
CA TRP A 363 -8.26 10.99 15.03
C TRP A 363 -7.98 11.94 13.87
N LEU A 364 -8.92 12.81 13.49
CA LEU A 364 -8.75 13.86 12.47
C LEU A 364 -8.09 15.10 13.06
N ASN A 365 -6.87 14.92 13.53
CA ASN A 365 -6.03 16.00 14.03
C ASN A 365 -4.95 16.42 13.02
N GLU A 366 -4.30 17.55 13.29
CA GLU A 366 -3.28 18.16 12.43
C GLU A 366 -2.07 17.22 12.17
N ALA A 367 -1.81 16.26 13.06
CA ALA A 367 -0.74 15.27 12.88
C ALA A 367 -1.08 14.16 11.87
N THR A 368 -2.37 13.87 11.64
CA THR A 368 -2.79 12.95 10.57
C THR A 368 -2.77 13.59 9.19
N ALA A 369 -3.16 14.87 9.08
CA ALA A 369 -3.29 15.58 7.80
C ALA A 369 -4.16 14.85 6.74
N ILE A 370 -5.16 14.08 7.20
CA ILE A 370 -6.12 13.39 6.32
C ILE A 370 -7.11 14.41 5.72
N ALA A 371 -7.68 15.27 6.57
CA ALA A 371 -8.49 16.41 6.14
C ALA A 371 -7.62 17.67 6.00
N PRO A 372 -8.00 18.64 5.14
CA PRO A 372 -7.31 19.92 5.03
C PRO A 372 -7.28 20.70 6.36
N ILE A 373 -6.20 21.43 6.62
CA ILE A 373 -5.89 22.03 7.93
C ILE A 373 -6.51 23.45 8.08
N ASN A 374 -7.46 23.85 7.22
CA ASN A 374 -8.08 25.17 7.29
C ASN A 374 -9.17 25.26 8.38
N GLU A 375 -9.51 26.47 8.82
CA GLU A 375 -10.50 26.66 9.90
C GLU A 375 -11.92 26.20 9.50
N ALA A 376 -12.28 26.27 8.22
CA ALA A 376 -13.53 25.71 7.70
C ALA A 376 -13.64 24.19 7.98
N TRP A 377 -12.60 23.41 7.64
CA TRP A 377 -12.56 21.98 7.94
C TRP A 377 -12.49 21.70 9.45
N LYS A 378 -11.75 22.50 10.24
CA LYS A 378 -11.76 22.36 11.71
C LYS A 378 -13.14 22.60 12.31
N SER A 379 -13.91 23.56 11.80
CA SER A 379 -15.29 23.79 12.25
C SER A 379 -16.24 22.67 11.83
N TRP A 380 -16.14 22.15 10.60
CA TRP A 380 -16.90 20.98 10.15
C TRP A 380 -16.58 19.72 10.99
N ILE A 381 -15.31 19.47 11.34
CA ILE A 381 -14.89 18.34 12.19
C ILE A 381 -15.47 18.45 13.62
N ARG A 382 -15.59 19.67 14.17
CA ARG A 382 -16.22 19.93 15.48
C ARG A 382 -17.73 19.74 15.43
N GLU A 383 -18.39 20.18 14.36
CA GLU A 383 -19.83 19.95 14.16
C GLU A 383 -20.12 18.45 13.96
N ALA A 384 -19.26 17.75 13.21
CA ALA A 384 -19.31 16.30 13.05
C ALA A 384 -19.21 15.57 14.40
N ASP A 385 -18.20 15.86 15.24
CA ASP A 385 -18.04 15.22 16.57
C ASP A 385 -19.26 15.46 17.48
N SER A 386 -19.92 16.61 17.34
CA SER A 386 -21.12 16.97 18.10
C SER A 386 -22.38 16.21 17.65
N ASN A 387 -22.43 15.79 16.39
CA ASN A 387 -23.56 15.07 15.78
C ASN A 387 -23.38 13.53 15.75
N VAL A 388 -22.25 13.01 16.25
CA VAL A 388 -21.91 11.58 16.16
C VAL A 388 -22.36 10.83 17.41
N GLU A 389 -23.27 9.87 17.21
CA GLU A 389 -23.62 8.91 18.24
C GLU A 389 -22.77 7.61 18.13
N PRO A 390 -22.24 7.09 19.25
CA PRO A 390 -21.46 5.85 19.24
C PRO A 390 -22.35 4.62 19.01
N ILE A 391 -22.18 3.97 17.85
CA ILE A 391 -22.94 2.78 17.42
C ILE A 391 -22.82 1.58 18.39
N ASP A 392 -21.81 1.56 19.28
CA ASP A 392 -21.52 0.46 20.21
C ASP A 392 -22.73 0.03 21.07
N LEU A 393 -23.62 0.98 21.40
CA LEU A 393 -24.88 0.75 22.13
C LEU A 393 -25.73 -0.35 21.48
N TYR A 394 -25.72 -0.42 20.15
CA TYR A 394 -26.58 -1.29 19.36
C TYR A 394 -25.94 -2.64 19.02
N GLU A 395 -24.61 -2.78 19.20
CA GLU A 395 -23.89 -4.05 18.98
C GLU A 395 -23.95 -5.00 20.18
N GLY A 396 -24.58 -4.60 21.29
CA GLY A 396 -24.66 -5.38 22.51
C GLY A 396 -23.32 -5.54 23.24
N ARG A 397 -22.29 -4.75 22.89
CA ARG A 397 -20.95 -4.83 23.51
C ARG A 397 -20.93 -4.32 24.95
N HIS A 398 -21.89 -3.47 25.32
CA HIS A 398 -22.07 -2.96 26.67
C HIS A 398 -22.76 -3.99 27.58
N GLN A 399 -22.00 -4.94 28.11
CA GLN A 399 -22.43 -5.68 29.29
C GLN A 399 -22.00 -4.92 30.55
N PRO A 400 -22.92 -4.53 31.45
CA PRO A 400 -22.56 -3.92 32.73
C PRO A 400 -21.77 -4.93 33.57
N HIS A 401 -20.77 -4.45 34.32
CA HIS A 401 -20.03 -5.30 35.23
C HIS A 401 -21.00 -5.84 36.31
N PRO A 402 -21.08 -7.16 36.58
CA PRO A 402 -22.10 -7.72 37.49
C PRO A 402 -22.08 -7.20 38.94
N SER A 403 -21.05 -6.44 39.32
CA SER A 403 -20.78 -5.94 40.67
C SER A 403 -21.10 -4.45 40.89
N SER A 404 -21.50 -3.69 39.88
CA SER A 404 -21.73 -2.23 40.02
C SER A 404 -23.18 -1.88 40.38
N ARG A 405 -23.43 -1.49 41.64
CA ARG A 405 -24.73 -0.96 42.13
C ARG A 405 -24.83 0.58 42.15
N LEU A 406 -23.88 1.31 41.55
CA LEU A 406 -23.83 2.77 41.59
C LEU A 406 -24.26 3.41 40.25
N PRO A 407 -24.88 4.60 40.26
CA PRO A 407 -25.22 5.34 39.04
C PRO A 407 -23.95 5.76 38.27
N ARG A 408 -24.07 5.82 36.94
CA ARG A 408 -22.94 5.90 36.00
C ARG A 408 -22.27 7.27 36.00
N GLN A 409 -20.94 7.28 36.05
CA GLN A 409 -20.14 8.31 35.36
C GLN A 409 -19.70 7.76 33.99
N LEU A 410 -19.60 8.64 32.99
CA LEU A 410 -19.31 8.30 31.60
C LEU A 410 -17.80 8.02 31.32
N THR A 411 -17.06 7.55 32.31
CA THR A 411 -15.60 7.35 32.23
C THR A 411 -15.25 5.92 31.81
N GLY A 412 -14.28 5.79 30.89
CA GLY A 412 -14.05 4.60 30.06
C GLY A 412 -13.49 3.33 30.74
N THR A 413 -13.57 3.16 32.06
CA THR A 413 -12.71 2.23 32.82
C THR A 413 -13.39 0.99 33.40
N ASN A 414 -14.70 0.79 33.18
CA ASN A 414 -15.49 -0.30 33.78
C ASN A 414 -16.17 -1.24 32.75
N TRP A 415 -15.74 -1.20 31.50
CA TRP A 415 -16.40 -1.90 30.39
C TRP A 415 -15.68 -3.20 30.02
N ARG A 416 -16.44 -4.29 29.88
CA ARG A 416 -15.94 -5.54 29.31
C ARG A 416 -16.50 -5.71 27.91
N PHE A 417 -15.72 -5.35 26.90
CA PHE A 417 -16.13 -5.46 25.50
C PHE A 417 -16.46 -6.91 25.15
N SER A 418 -17.74 -7.16 24.89
CA SER A 418 -18.17 -8.42 24.28
C SER A 418 -17.88 -8.39 22.77
N ARG A 419 -17.64 -9.56 22.16
CA ARG A 419 -17.51 -9.69 20.71
C ARG A 419 -18.74 -9.11 20.03
N ALA A 420 -18.58 -8.48 18.86
CA ALA A 420 -19.73 -8.09 18.04
C ALA A 420 -20.60 -9.32 17.77
N GLN A 421 -21.90 -9.25 18.08
CA GLN A 421 -22.81 -10.30 17.63
C GLN A 421 -22.90 -10.24 16.10
N ASN A 422 -22.50 -11.32 15.44
CA ASN A 422 -22.58 -11.48 13.98
C ASN A 422 -23.86 -12.24 13.57
N ASP A 423 -24.88 -12.20 14.42
CA ASP A 423 -26.19 -12.76 14.09
C ASP A 423 -26.85 -11.96 12.96
N ARG A 424 -27.88 -12.52 12.31
CA ARG A 424 -28.63 -11.84 11.26
C ARG A 424 -29.29 -10.57 11.80
N ASP A 425 -29.88 -10.64 12.99
CA ASP A 425 -30.61 -9.53 13.62
C ASP A 425 -29.66 -8.39 14.05
N ALA A 426 -28.51 -8.74 14.64
CA ALA A 426 -27.49 -7.77 15.02
C ALA A 426 -26.89 -7.06 13.79
N ARG A 427 -26.68 -7.79 12.68
CA ARG A 427 -26.28 -7.20 11.39
C ARG A 427 -27.37 -6.29 10.81
N TYR A 428 -28.64 -6.70 10.85
CA TYR A 428 -29.75 -5.89 10.35
C TYR A 428 -29.85 -4.57 11.13
N LYS A 429 -29.88 -4.63 12.46
CA LYS A 429 -29.90 -3.45 13.34
C LYS A 429 -28.73 -2.51 13.04
N ARG A 430 -27.48 -3.02 13.03
CA ARG A 430 -26.29 -2.22 12.70
C ARG A 430 -26.47 -1.46 11.37
N ARG A 431 -26.93 -2.14 10.31
CA ARG A 431 -27.09 -1.53 8.98
C ARG A 431 -28.16 -0.43 8.97
N VAL A 432 -29.32 -0.67 9.61
CA VAL A 432 -30.40 0.33 9.71
C VAL A 432 -29.91 1.58 10.42
N ILE A 433 -29.31 1.41 11.60
CA ILE A 433 -28.83 2.53 12.42
C ILE A 433 -27.71 3.30 11.70
N ILE A 434 -26.75 2.62 11.09
CA ILE A 434 -25.70 3.32 10.33
C ILE A 434 -26.28 4.11 9.15
N ARG A 435 -27.30 3.59 8.45
CA ARG A 435 -27.98 4.32 7.38
C ARG A 435 -28.72 5.55 7.92
N GLU A 436 -29.43 5.41 9.04
CA GLU A 436 -30.17 6.49 9.70
C GLU A 436 -29.22 7.58 10.24
N THR A 437 -28.11 7.21 10.89
CA THR A 437 -27.10 8.17 11.39
C THR A 437 -26.36 8.85 10.24
N ILE A 438 -25.97 8.13 9.18
CA ILE A 438 -25.27 8.73 8.03
C ILE A 438 -26.18 9.68 7.27
N GLY A 439 -27.43 9.28 7.01
CA GLY A 439 -28.42 10.11 6.28
C GLY A 439 -29.06 11.21 7.12
N GLY A 440 -29.01 11.12 8.45
CA GLY A 440 -29.61 12.08 9.37
C GLY A 440 -28.92 13.44 9.41
N TRP A 441 -27.61 13.50 9.12
CA TRP A 441 -26.87 14.76 8.99
C TRP A 441 -26.46 15.00 7.54
N LYS A 442 -26.88 16.13 6.97
CA LYS A 442 -26.52 16.54 5.61
C LYS A 442 -25.11 17.13 5.53
N TYR A 443 -24.12 16.27 5.74
CA TYR A 443 -22.70 16.64 5.87
C TYR A 443 -22.14 17.44 4.67
N ASP A 444 -22.56 17.14 3.44
CA ASP A 444 -22.10 17.81 2.20
C ASP A 444 -22.70 19.22 2.04
N GLU A 445 -24.02 19.37 2.13
CA GLU A 445 -24.69 20.70 2.15
C GLU A 445 -24.09 21.56 3.27
N ARG A 446 -23.83 20.96 4.43
CA ARG A 446 -23.25 21.66 5.56
C ARG A 446 -21.81 22.10 5.30
N LEU A 447 -20.94 21.24 4.76
CA LEU A 447 -19.57 21.64 4.39
C LEU A 447 -19.58 22.77 3.37
N THR A 448 -20.45 22.71 2.35
CA THR A 448 -20.56 23.82 1.37
C THR A 448 -20.99 25.13 2.03
N SER A 449 -21.93 25.11 2.98
CA SER A 449 -22.31 26.32 3.73
C SER A 449 -21.17 26.89 4.58
N ILE A 450 -20.35 26.02 5.18
CA ILE A 450 -19.20 26.42 6.00
C ILE A 450 -18.09 27.00 5.11
N LEU A 451 -17.82 26.38 3.96
CA LEU A 451 -16.84 26.88 2.99
C LEU A 451 -17.26 28.24 2.41
N ALA A 452 -18.54 28.43 2.10
CA ALA A 452 -19.08 29.73 1.67
C ALA A 452 -18.88 30.80 2.76
N ALA A 453 -19.19 30.51 4.03
CA ALA A 453 -19.00 31.45 5.13
C ALA A 453 -17.52 31.79 5.44
N HIS A 454 -16.57 30.94 5.01
CA HIS A 454 -15.13 31.21 5.14
C HIS A 454 -14.49 31.68 3.82
N ALA A 455 -15.25 31.84 2.74
CA ALA A 455 -14.72 32.20 1.43
C ALA A 455 -13.98 33.55 1.46
N ASP A 456 -14.51 34.54 2.19
CA ASP A 456 -13.87 35.85 2.38
C ASP A 456 -12.51 35.80 3.09
N GLN A 457 -12.25 34.73 3.85
CA GLN A 457 -10.98 34.48 4.54
C GLN A 457 -9.99 33.68 3.67
N THR A 458 -10.45 33.10 2.57
CA THR A 458 -9.59 32.40 1.61
C THR A 458 -9.00 33.37 0.59
N ARG A 459 -7.84 33.02 0.04
CA ARG A 459 -7.19 33.79 -1.02
C ARG A 459 -8.13 33.85 -2.22
N LYS A 460 -8.57 35.05 -2.61
CA LYS A 460 -9.26 35.25 -3.89
C LYS A 460 -8.31 34.81 -5.04
N PRO A 461 -8.81 34.09 -6.05
CA PRO A 461 -8.00 33.78 -7.23
C PRO A 461 -7.51 35.08 -7.87
N TYR A 462 -6.34 35.03 -8.51
CA TYR A 462 -5.87 36.21 -9.24
C TYR A 462 -6.73 36.46 -10.50
N PRO A 463 -6.76 37.69 -11.04
CA PRO A 463 -7.58 38.01 -12.21
C PRO A 463 -7.24 37.17 -13.46
N ASP A 464 -6.02 36.65 -13.56
CA ASP A 464 -5.54 35.74 -14.61
C ASP A 464 -5.89 34.25 -14.38
N GLU A 465 -6.40 33.89 -13.20
CA GLU A 465 -6.89 32.54 -12.87
C GLU A 465 -8.41 32.37 -13.08
N THR A 466 -9.16 33.48 -13.19
CA THR A 466 -10.60 33.46 -13.45
C THR A 466 -10.91 33.71 -14.93
N ASP A 467 -11.58 32.75 -15.57
CA ASP A 467 -12.19 32.95 -16.89
C ASP A 467 -13.22 34.09 -16.78
N GLU A 468 -12.99 35.23 -17.44
CA GLU A 468 -13.82 36.46 -17.34
C GLU A 468 -15.26 36.29 -17.87
N THR A 469 -15.65 35.07 -18.25
CA THR A 469 -16.91 34.73 -18.92
C THR A 469 -18.02 34.25 -17.99
N VAL A 470 -17.77 34.13 -16.68
CA VAL A 470 -18.80 33.77 -15.69
C VAL A 470 -19.15 34.98 -14.83
N GLU A 471 -20.06 35.82 -15.33
CA GLU A 471 -20.63 36.93 -14.56
C GLU A 471 -21.29 36.43 -13.26
N ALA A 472 -21.07 37.16 -12.16
CA ALA A 472 -21.68 36.87 -10.89
C ALA A 472 -23.20 37.14 -10.93
N VAL A 473 -24.00 36.20 -10.41
CA VAL A 473 -25.44 36.39 -10.23
C VAL A 473 -25.67 37.57 -9.25
N PRO A 474 -26.35 38.66 -9.65
CA PRO A 474 -26.56 39.80 -8.76
C PRO A 474 -27.52 39.45 -7.61
N GLU A 475 -27.21 39.92 -6.40
CA GLU A 475 -28.15 39.86 -5.27
C GLU A 475 -29.32 40.82 -5.50
N GLU A 476 -30.55 40.30 -5.56
CA GLU A 476 -31.75 41.13 -5.51
C GLU A 476 -31.98 41.67 -4.09
N ASN A 477 -31.88 42.99 -3.92
CA ASN A 477 -32.40 43.69 -2.74
C ASN A 477 -33.55 44.64 -3.16
N PRO A 478 -34.63 44.74 -2.36
CA PRO A 478 -35.87 45.38 -2.80
C PRO A 478 -35.79 46.92 -2.76
N ILE A 479 -36.34 47.54 -3.80
CA ILE A 479 -36.39 49.00 -3.98
C ILE A 479 -37.50 49.61 -3.13
N ALA A 480 -37.18 50.67 -2.39
CA ALA A 480 -38.13 51.66 -1.88
C ALA A 480 -37.93 52.99 -2.63
N ALA A 481 -39.01 53.74 -2.85
CA ALA A 481 -39.07 54.84 -3.81
C ALA A 481 -38.82 56.24 -3.22
N ASP A 482 -38.78 57.22 -4.14
CA ASP A 482 -38.89 58.68 -3.98
C ASP A 482 -37.66 59.48 -3.49
N ALA A 483 -37.44 60.76 -3.89
CA ALA A 483 -37.73 61.46 -5.16
C ALA A 483 -36.98 62.84 -5.20
N VAL A 484 -36.77 63.39 -6.40
CA VAL A 484 -36.54 64.84 -6.73
C VAL A 484 -35.27 65.56 -6.22
N ALA A 485 -34.29 65.67 -7.14
CA ALA A 485 -33.54 66.86 -7.60
C ALA A 485 -33.28 68.12 -6.72
N THR A 486 -32.05 68.67 -6.83
CA THR A 486 -31.80 70.06 -7.31
C THR A 486 -30.41 70.15 -7.98
N SER A 487 -30.24 71.01 -8.99
CA SER A 487 -29.02 71.16 -9.79
C SER A 487 -28.10 72.31 -9.36
N THR A 488 -26.97 72.43 -10.10
CA THR A 488 -26.18 73.64 -10.45
C THR A 488 -25.28 74.26 -9.36
N ALA A 489 -24.05 74.75 -9.64
CA ALA A 489 -23.25 74.80 -10.89
C ALA A 489 -21.74 75.13 -10.62
N VAL A 490 -20.99 75.37 -11.71
CA VAL A 490 -19.72 76.16 -11.86
C VAL A 490 -18.43 75.31 -11.82
N ARG A 491 -17.75 75.05 -12.96
CA ARG A 491 -16.66 75.83 -13.62
C ARG A 491 -15.35 75.79 -12.78
N GLU A 492 -14.14 75.58 -13.29
CA GLU A 492 -13.52 76.03 -14.55
C GLU A 492 -12.20 75.24 -14.85
N HIS A 493 -11.77 75.18 -16.14
CA HIS A 493 -10.41 75.02 -16.77
C HIS A 493 -9.15 74.55 -15.97
N THR A 494 -8.04 74.02 -16.56
CA THR A 494 -7.47 74.09 -17.93
C THR A 494 -6.42 72.97 -18.20
N ASP A 495 -6.11 72.76 -19.50
CA ASP A 495 -4.78 72.44 -20.10
C ASP A 495 -4.24 70.99 -20.12
N VAL A 496 -3.51 70.51 -21.16
CA VAL A 496 -3.21 71.02 -22.52
C VAL A 496 -3.03 69.84 -23.51
N SER A 497 -3.09 70.13 -24.81
CA SER A 497 -3.29 69.20 -25.94
C SER A 497 -2.11 69.04 -26.94
N HIS A 498 -2.21 68.01 -27.80
CA HIS A 498 -1.51 67.81 -29.10
C HIS A 498 0.01 67.43 -29.03
N LEU A 499 0.60 66.63 -29.95
CA LEU A 499 0.50 66.58 -31.43
C LEU A 499 0.78 65.16 -32.03
N GLU A 500 0.22 64.90 -33.23
CA GLU A 500 0.80 64.38 -34.51
C GLU A 500 2.11 63.53 -34.54
N GLU A 501 2.44 62.71 -35.56
CA GLU A 501 1.76 61.98 -36.65
C GLU A 501 2.81 61.02 -37.32
N ALA A 502 2.38 60.11 -38.20
CA ALA A 502 3.12 59.53 -39.34
C ALA A 502 4.37 58.60 -39.16
N ALA A 503 4.15 57.32 -39.48
CA ALA A 503 4.87 56.45 -40.44
C ALA A 503 6.41 56.49 -40.63
N GLY A 504 7.06 55.30 -40.67
CA GLY A 504 8.37 55.11 -41.32
C GLY A 504 9.02 53.73 -41.15
N HIS A 505 9.50 53.12 -42.24
CA HIS A 505 10.33 51.89 -42.23
C HIS A 505 11.78 52.15 -41.78
N GLY A 506 12.48 51.12 -41.26
CA GLY A 506 13.95 51.12 -41.21
C GLY A 506 14.58 49.98 -40.40
N ALA A 507 15.25 49.03 -41.07
CA ALA A 507 15.87 47.86 -40.42
C ALA A 507 17.39 48.00 -40.22
N ARG A 508 17.88 47.63 -39.02
CA ARG A 508 19.22 47.08 -38.70
C ARG A 508 19.19 46.66 -37.22
N ALA A 509 19.36 45.41 -36.79
CA ALA A 509 20.35 44.38 -37.10
C ALA A 509 21.75 44.67 -36.52
N THR A 510 22.00 44.16 -35.31
CA THR A 510 23.32 43.68 -34.85
C THR A 510 23.14 42.39 -34.05
N SER A 511 23.84 41.35 -34.49
CA SER A 511 23.81 40.00 -33.92
C SER A 511 24.81 39.85 -32.78
N SER A 512 24.53 38.97 -31.82
CA SER A 512 25.37 37.77 -31.63
C SER A 512 24.63 36.71 -30.80
N THR A 513 24.73 35.45 -31.21
CA THR A 513 24.28 34.30 -30.43
C THR A 513 25.21 33.15 -30.77
N LEU A 514 26.04 32.74 -29.81
CA LEU A 514 27.02 31.68 -30.03
C LEU A 514 27.30 30.90 -28.73
N LEU A 515 26.84 29.65 -28.75
CA LEU A 515 27.39 28.47 -28.06
C LEU A 515 27.43 28.36 -26.52
N ALA A 516 27.56 27.10 -26.09
CA ALA A 516 27.74 26.58 -24.72
C ALA A 516 26.51 26.70 -23.79
N GLY A 517 26.03 25.64 -23.11
CA GLY A 517 26.48 24.25 -23.04
C GLY A 517 27.61 24.01 -22.03
N LEU A 518 27.39 23.10 -21.06
CA LEU A 518 28.25 22.73 -19.92
C LEU A 518 28.17 23.66 -18.68
N GLU A 519 27.25 23.35 -17.77
CA GLU A 519 27.48 23.51 -16.32
C GLU A 519 26.91 22.29 -15.56
N THR A 520 27.69 21.21 -15.52
CA THR A 520 27.45 20.05 -14.66
C THR A 520 28.72 19.68 -13.91
N GLU A 521 29.24 20.59 -13.06
CA GLU A 521 30.33 20.28 -12.13
C GLU A 521 30.58 21.41 -11.10
N GLN A 522 29.71 21.60 -10.08
CA GLN A 522 30.09 22.33 -8.83
C GLN A 522 29.11 22.22 -7.64
N THR A 523 28.70 21.01 -7.24
CA THR A 523 27.99 20.80 -5.95
C THR A 523 28.58 19.66 -5.11
N MET A 524 29.91 19.53 -5.10
CA MET A 524 30.67 18.72 -4.13
C MET A 524 31.87 19.52 -3.61
N ARG A 525 31.68 20.29 -2.52
CA ARG A 525 32.75 20.78 -1.61
C ARG A 525 32.28 21.61 -0.39
N ILE A 526 31.10 21.34 0.18
CA ILE A 526 30.70 21.90 1.48
C ILE A 526 29.99 20.84 2.34
N SER A 527 30.74 19.91 2.95
CA SER A 527 30.38 19.20 4.20
C SER A 527 31.52 18.28 4.65
N SER A 528 32.69 18.86 4.90
CA SER A 528 33.79 18.18 5.61
C SER A 528 34.54 19.25 6.39
N ASP A 529 34.14 19.48 7.64
CA ASP A 529 34.92 20.10 8.74
C ASP A 529 34.02 20.42 9.95
N VAL A 530 33.45 19.38 10.58
CA VAL A 530 32.98 19.44 11.99
C VAL A 530 33.20 18.07 12.64
N GLU A 531 34.34 17.90 13.30
CA GLU A 531 34.60 17.09 14.53
C GLU A 531 36.07 16.67 14.60
N LYS A 532 36.89 17.52 15.25
CA LYS A 532 38.12 17.14 15.95
C LYS A 532 38.60 18.32 16.81
N GLY A 533 38.50 18.20 18.13
CA GLY A 533 39.00 19.22 19.06
C GLY A 533 38.29 19.30 20.41
N ASN A 534 38.43 18.26 21.25
CA ASN A 534 39.04 18.39 22.58
C ASN A 534 39.19 17.01 23.25
N ASP A 535 40.36 16.83 23.87
CA ASP A 535 40.79 15.81 24.85
C ASP A 535 40.61 14.31 24.52
#